data_AF-A0A376BZT3-F1
#
_entry.id   AF-A0A376BZT3-F1
#
_cell.length_a   1.000
_cell.length_b   1.000
_cell.length_c   1.000
_cell.angle_alpha   90.00
_cell.angle_beta   90.00
_cell.angle_gamma   90.00
#
_symmetry.space_group_name_H-M   'P 1'
#
loop_
_entity.id
_entity.type
_entity.pdbx_description
1 polymer ?
#
loop_
_entity_poly.entity_id
_entity_poly.type
_entity_poly.pdbx_seq_one_letter_code
_entity_poly.pdbx_strand_id
1 'polypeptide(L)'
;MNRAEHKRLIDKFLSLGGNKRIADSSSSFSLQNYAKIKYELKKLQEAGGDKQEAESNRQEAIGEKSIAKSQSPVANRRKPFDDLISEYPLELHSTYRKRWEVWLLACSLKTQLNEIGDADKEEQAAFELQMKIYECFQMLDICQNILKHYREHKRIMPTESKKDYSQMTELELFKERNNLRALITRRRQTIERLEAEDNIQDTDSYKWQHGLNLKREQLQEKINELKEIEAILNDGK
;
A
#
# COMPACT_ATOMS: atom_id res chain seq x y z
N MET A 1 37.94 -13.01 40.15
CA MET A 1 36.89 -12.41 41.01
C MET A 1 35.48 -12.79 40.56
N ASN A 2 35.10 -12.54 39.31
CA ASN A 2 33.71 -12.52 38.81
C ASN A 2 32.84 -13.78 39.11
N ARG A 3 33.43 -14.99 39.17
CA ARG A 3 32.67 -16.22 39.52
C ARG A 3 32.09 -16.20 40.94
N ALA A 4 32.79 -15.61 41.90
CA ALA A 4 32.34 -15.52 43.29
C ALA A 4 31.24 -14.46 43.46
N GLU A 5 31.33 -13.36 42.72
CA GLU A 5 30.31 -12.30 42.71
C GLU A 5 29.02 -12.78 42.05
N HIS A 6 29.12 -13.54 40.96
CA HIS A 6 27.97 -14.18 40.32
C HIS A 6 27.20 -15.09 41.28
N LYS A 7 27.91 -15.93 42.05
CA LYS A 7 27.27 -16.78 43.06
C LYS A 7 26.54 -15.94 44.12
N ARG A 8 27.18 -14.88 44.64
CA ARG A 8 26.55 -13.93 45.58
C ARG A 8 25.29 -13.25 45.00
N LEU A 9 25.27 -12.94 43.69
CA LEU A 9 24.09 -12.38 43.03
C LEU A 9 22.95 -13.39 42.90
N ILE A 10 23.25 -14.66 42.63
CA ILE A 10 22.27 -15.75 42.61
C ILE A 10 21.70 -15.97 44.02
N ASP A 11 22.55 -16.03 45.04
CA ASP A 11 22.13 -16.17 46.45
C ASP A 11 21.21 -15.00 46.86
N LYS A 12 21.55 -13.76 46.45
CA LYS A 12 20.72 -12.56 46.68
C LYS A 12 19.39 -12.59 45.91
N PHE A 13 19.39 -13.09 44.67
CA PHE A 13 18.18 -13.26 43.86
C PHE A 13 17.22 -14.26 44.51
N LEU A 14 17.74 -15.38 45.01
CA LEU A 14 16.96 -16.38 45.73
C LEU A 14 16.44 -15.85 47.08
N SER A 15 17.24 -15.07 47.82
CA SER A 15 16.78 -14.46 49.09
C SER A 15 15.66 -13.44 48.92
N LEU A 16 15.56 -12.80 47.75
CA LEU A 16 14.49 -11.86 47.39
C LEU A 16 13.26 -12.55 46.75
N GLY A 17 13.14 -13.88 46.88
CA GLY A 17 12.00 -14.64 46.36
C GLY A 17 12.06 -14.94 44.84
N GLY A 18 13.22 -14.77 44.22
CA GLY A 18 13.42 -15.03 42.80
C GLY A 18 13.20 -16.50 42.39
N ASN A 19 12.80 -16.70 41.12
CA ASN A 19 12.42 -18.01 40.61
C ASN A 19 13.62 -18.98 40.56
N LYS A 20 13.57 -20.03 41.39
CA LYS A 20 14.62 -21.05 41.52
C LYS A 20 15.08 -21.64 40.18
N ARG A 21 14.17 -21.89 39.23
CA ARG A 21 14.52 -22.43 37.90
C ARG A 21 15.47 -21.51 37.11
N ILE A 22 15.38 -20.19 37.30
CA ILE A 22 16.24 -19.21 36.63
C ILE A 22 17.63 -19.18 37.29
N ALA A 23 17.68 -19.29 38.63
CA ALA A 23 18.93 -19.43 39.37
C ALA A 23 19.68 -20.71 38.99
N ASP A 24 18.99 -21.86 38.96
CA ASP A 24 19.58 -23.17 38.65
C ASP A 24 20.13 -23.21 37.22
N SER A 25 19.34 -22.78 36.23
CA SER A 25 19.75 -22.71 34.83
C SER A 25 20.87 -21.69 34.55
N SER A 26 21.02 -20.69 35.41
CA SER A 26 22.06 -19.65 35.30
C SER A 26 23.21 -19.87 36.29
N SER A 27 23.33 -21.05 36.92
CA SER A 27 24.32 -21.31 37.99
C SER A 27 25.78 -21.22 37.52
N SER A 28 26.05 -21.64 36.27
CA SER A 28 27.39 -21.55 35.68
C SER A 28 27.73 -20.11 35.28
N PHE A 29 28.95 -19.67 35.60
CA PHE A 29 29.40 -18.31 35.27
C PHE A 29 29.64 -18.15 33.76
N SER A 30 28.76 -17.36 33.14
CA SER A 30 28.85 -16.84 31.78
C SER A 30 28.52 -15.34 31.84
N LEU A 31 29.07 -14.53 30.92
CA LEU A 31 28.76 -13.10 30.87
C LEU A 31 27.25 -12.86 30.61
N GLN A 32 26.64 -13.72 29.80
CA GLN A 32 25.20 -13.70 29.52
C GLN A 32 24.37 -14.08 30.75
N ASN A 33 24.78 -15.13 31.48
CA ASN A 33 24.12 -15.55 32.73
C ASN A 33 24.21 -14.46 33.82
N TYR A 34 25.39 -13.82 33.94
CA TYR A 34 25.62 -12.71 34.85
C TYR A 34 24.73 -11.50 34.53
N ALA A 35 24.63 -11.12 33.25
CA ALA A 35 23.73 -10.05 32.81
C ALA A 35 22.25 -10.39 33.08
N LYS A 36 21.84 -11.64 32.80
CA LYS A 36 20.47 -12.13 33.02
C LYS A 36 20.07 -12.12 34.50
N ILE A 37 20.91 -12.66 35.39
CA ILE A 37 20.65 -12.62 36.84
C ILE A 37 20.65 -11.18 37.36
N LYS A 38 21.54 -10.31 36.88
CA LYS A 38 21.55 -8.89 37.28
C LYS A 38 20.29 -8.14 36.82
N TYR A 39 19.76 -8.45 35.64
CA TYR A 39 18.50 -7.88 35.13
C TYR A 39 17.29 -8.36 35.94
N GLU A 40 17.14 -9.68 36.16
CA GLU A 40 16.03 -10.22 36.94
C GLU A 40 16.09 -9.78 38.42
N LEU A 41 17.29 -9.62 38.99
CA LEU A 41 17.46 -9.02 40.32
C LEU A 41 16.96 -7.57 40.36
N LYS A 42 17.36 -6.73 39.38
CA LYS A 42 16.91 -5.33 39.29
C LYS A 42 15.39 -5.26 39.17
N LYS A 43 14.79 -6.08 38.30
CA LYS A 43 13.35 -6.19 38.10
C LYS A 43 12.59 -6.59 39.36
N LEU A 44 13.12 -7.51 40.18
CA LEU A 44 12.52 -7.87 41.48
C LEU A 44 12.66 -6.75 42.52
N GLN A 45 13.76 -6.00 42.50
CA GLN A 45 13.94 -4.84 43.39
C GLN A 45 12.99 -3.70 43.01
N GLU A 46 12.76 -3.49 41.71
CA GLU A 46 11.83 -2.49 41.18
C GLU A 46 10.37 -2.88 41.42
N ALA A 47 10.01 -4.16 41.24
CA ALA A 47 8.67 -4.67 41.54
C ALA A 47 8.35 -4.78 43.05
N GLY A 48 9.36 -4.65 43.92
CA GLY A 48 9.21 -4.57 45.37
C GLY A 48 9.11 -3.15 45.93
N GLY A 49 9.29 -2.12 45.08
CA GLY A 49 8.97 -0.74 45.38
C GLY A 49 7.48 -0.47 45.14
N ASP A 50 6.84 0.28 46.04
CA ASP A 50 5.39 0.35 46.07
C ASP A 50 4.76 1.07 44.85
N LYS A 51 3.49 0.77 44.60
CA LYS A 51 2.71 1.34 43.51
C LYS A 51 2.46 2.83 43.78
N GLN A 52 3.14 3.74 43.08
CA GLN A 52 2.52 4.92 42.46
C GLN A 52 3.52 5.79 41.67
N GLU A 53 3.09 6.14 40.46
CA GLU A 53 3.51 7.32 39.68
C GLU A 53 4.96 7.42 39.13
N ALA A 54 5.08 8.24 38.08
CA ALA A 54 6.32 8.77 37.50
C ALA A 54 7.34 7.80 36.87
N GLU A 55 7.02 7.29 35.67
CA GLU A 55 8.04 7.13 34.61
C GLU A 55 7.69 7.96 33.36
N SER A 56 8.11 9.22 33.40
CA SER A 56 8.36 10.01 32.19
C SER A 56 9.66 10.78 32.37
N ASN A 57 10.59 10.60 31.43
CA ASN A 57 11.91 11.20 31.35
C ASN A 57 12.90 10.78 32.48
N ARG A 58 14.20 10.61 32.20
CA ARG A 58 14.97 11.22 31.11
C ARG A 58 16.09 10.32 30.57
N GLN A 59 16.38 10.50 29.29
CA GLN A 59 17.65 10.13 28.62
C GLN A 59 18.81 10.96 29.24
N GLU A 60 20.11 10.82 28.95
CA GLU A 60 20.85 10.60 27.70
C GLU A 60 22.23 9.98 28.03
N ALA A 61 22.90 9.26 27.11
CA ALA A 61 24.04 9.75 26.29
C ALA A 61 24.75 8.52 25.69
N ILE A 62 25.51 8.51 24.57
CA ILE A 62 25.82 9.42 23.44
C ILE A 62 26.14 8.47 22.25
N GLY A 63 25.87 8.78 20.98
CA GLY A 63 25.20 9.95 20.42
C GLY A 63 25.25 9.98 18.87
N GLU A 64 24.76 11.09 18.31
CA GLU A 64 24.93 11.62 16.95
C GLU A 64 24.50 10.75 15.74
N LYS A 65 23.77 11.21 14.71
CA LYS A 65 23.03 12.45 14.34
C LYS A 65 22.00 11.92 13.28
N SER A 66 20.72 12.31 13.19
CA SER A 66 20.22 13.65 12.87
C SER A 66 18.68 13.69 12.72
N ILE A 67 18.06 14.84 13.03
CA ILE A 67 16.76 15.36 12.52
C ILE A 67 15.46 14.60 12.87
N ALA A 68 14.99 14.91 14.09
CA ALA A 68 13.60 15.28 14.46
C ALA A 68 12.41 14.99 13.51
N LYS A 69 11.48 14.16 14.00
CA LYS A 69 10.06 14.56 14.13
C LYS A 69 9.34 13.77 15.25
N SER A 70 9.01 14.45 16.33
CA SER A 70 8.22 13.89 17.44
C SER A 70 6.79 13.61 17.00
N GLN A 71 6.42 12.34 16.86
CA GLN A 71 5.05 11.93 16.61
C GLN A 71 4.28 11.82 17.93
N SER A 72 3.33 12.72 18.13
CA SER A 72 2.29 12.61 19.17
C SER A 72 1.43 11.35 18.94
N PRO A 73 0.73 10.83 19.97
CA PRO A 73 -0.10 9.62 19.83
C PRO A 73 -1.33 9.76 18.89
N VAL A 74 -1.49 10.91 18.21
CA VAL A 74 -2.46 11.13 17.13
C VAL A 74 -1.92 10.64 15.77
N ALA A 75 -0.63 10.28 15.68
CA ALA A 75 0.11 10.04 14.44
C ALA A 75 -0.19 8.73 13.69
N ASN A 76 -1.37 8.14 13.86
CA ASN A 76 -1.80 6.97 13.07
C ASN A 76 -3.25 7.08 12.55
N ARG A 77 -3.68 8.30 12.21
CA ARG A 77 -4.70 8.47 11.16
C ARG A 77 -4.06 8.03 9.83
N ARG A 78 -4.12 6.73 9.55
CA ARG A 78 -3.70 6.15 8.27
C ARG A 78 -4.39 6.93 7.16
N LYS A 79 -3.61 7.62 6.33
CA LYS A 79 -4.16 8.22 5.12
C LYS A 79 -4.55 7.07 4.17
N PRO A 80 -5.64 7.18 3.40
CA PRO A 80 -5.97 6.16 2.40
C PRO A 80 -4.93 6.10 1.28
N PHE A 81 -4.20 7.20 1.05
CA PHE A 81 -3.08 7.27 0.12
C PHE A 81 -1.92 8.08 0.73
N ASP A 82 -0.69 7.63 0.50
CA ASP A 82 0.53 8.22 1.09
C ASP A 82 1.17 9.33 0.23
N ASP A 83 0.70 9.51 -1.01
CA ASP A 83 1.22 10.42 -2.02
C ASP A 83 0.61 11.83 -1.95
N LEU A 84 1.39 12.86 -2.24
CA LEU A 84 0.92 14.24 -2.31
C LEU A 84 0.64 14.66 -3.76
N ILE A 85 -0.39 15.50 -3.95
CA ILE A 85 -0.72 16.09 -5.26
C ILE A 85 0.46 16.85 -5.90
N SER A 86 1.35 17.42 -5.08
CA SER A 86 2.57 18.12 -5.52
C SER A 86 3.64 17.20 -6.15
N GLU A 87 3.54 15.88 -5.99
CA GLU A 87 4.44 14.91 -6.64
C GLU A 87 4.05 14.64 -8.10
N TYR A 88 2.88 15.12 -8.52
CA TYR A 88 2.30 14.90 -9.84
C TYR A 88 2.29 16.18 -10.69
N PRO A 89 2.42 16.07 -12.02
CA PRO A 89 2.25 17.18 -12.95
C PRO A 89 0.77 17.61 -13.01
N LEU A 90 0.51 18.85 -13.40
CA LEU A 90 -0.83 19.45 -13.46
C LEU A 90 -1.83 18.59 -14.27
N GLU A 91 -1.38 17.98 -15.35
CA GLU A 91 -2.19 17.07 -16.20
C GLU A 91 -2.77 15.88 -15.40
N LEU A 92 -2.06 15.38 -14.39
CA LEU A 92 -2.50 14.27 -13.54
C LEU A 92 -3.22 14.71 -12.26
N HIS A 93 -3.36 16.03 -12.01
CA HIS A 93 -4.09 16.53 -10.82
C HIS A 93 -5.58 16.22 -10.90
N SER A 94 -6.15 16.18 -12.11
CA SER A 94 -7.52 15.73 -12.36
C SER A 94 -7.70 14.25 -11.98
N THR A 95 -6.78 13.37 -12.40
CA THR A 95 -6.77 11.94 -12.05
C THR A 95 -6.57 11.72 -10.55
N TYR A 96 -5.67 12.47 -9.92
CA TYR A 96 -5.44 12.44 -8.48
C TYR A 96 -6.71 12.84 -7.71
N ARG A 97 -7.39 13.92 -8.12
CA ARG A 97 -8.66 14.34 -7.52
C ARG A 97 -9.74 13.27 -7.70
N LYS A 98 -9.92 12.76 -8.93
CA LYS A 98 -10.90 11.73 -9.26
C LYS A 98 -10.71 10.46 -8.41
N ARG A 99 -9.45 10.05 -8.14
CA ARG A 99 -9.14 8.93 -7.23
C ARG A 99 -9.71 9.14 -5.83
N TRP A 100 -9.56 10.35 -5.28
CA TRP A 100 -10.10 10.71 -3.96
C TRP A 100 -11.64 10.79 -3.97
N GLU A 101 -12.24 11.40 -5.00
CA GLU A 101 -13.69 11.50 -5.16
C GLU A 101 -14.35 10.10 -5.25
N VAL A 102 -13.80 9.22 -6.09
CA VAL A 102 -14.27 7.83 -6.25
C VAL A 102 -14.09 7.02 -4.95
N TRP A 103 -12.98 7.21 -4.22
CA TRP A 103 -12.77 6.55 -2.93
C TRP A 103 -13.80 6.99 -1.88
N LEU A 104 -14.06 8.30 -1.77
CA LEU A 104 -15.08 8.85 -0.87
C LEU A 104 -16.50 8.36 -1.26
N LEU A 105 -16.80 8.28 -2.56
CA LEU A 105 -18.06 7.76 -3.06
C LEU A 105 -18.23 6.28 -2.71
N ALA A 106 -17.20 5.44 -2.90
CA ALA A 106 -17.21 4.03 -2.50
C ALA A 106 -17.43 3.86 -1.00
N CYS A 107 -16.81 4.70 -0.16
CA CYS A 107 -17.07 4.72 1.28
C CYS A 107 -18.53 5.11 1.61
N SER A 108 -19.07 6.13 0.95
CA SER A 108 -20.47 6.56 1.14
C SER A 108 -21.47 5.48 0.73
N LEU A 109 -21.27 4.85 -0.44
CA LEU A 109 -22.08 3.73 -0.91
C LEU A 109 -21.97 2.52 0.03
N LYS A 110 -20.78 2.26 0.60
CA LYS A 110 -20.62 1.17 1.58
C LYS A 110 -21.33 1.46 2.91
N THR A 111 -21.41 2.72 3.34
CA THR A 111 -22.25 3.11 4.47
C THR A 111 -23.73 2.87 4.16
N GLN A 112 -24.24 3.33 3.01
CA GLN A 112 -25.62 3.09 2.58
C GLN A 112 -25.96 1.59 2.49
N LEU A 113 -25.04 0.78 1.97
CA LEU A 113 -25.21 -0.68 1.90
C LEU A 113 -25.26 -1.35 3.29
N ASN A 114 -24.68 -0.74 4.33
CA ASN A 114 -24.80 -1.24 5.70
C ASN A 114 -26.09 -0.75 6.41
N GLU A 115 -26.82 0.20 5.83
CA GLU A 115 -28.09 0.72 6.34
C GLU A 115 -29.30 -0.06 5.79
N ILE A 116 -29.14 -0.72 4.63
CA ILE A 116 -30.12 -1.69 4.11
C ILE A 116 -30.21 -2.88 5.08
N GLY A 117 -31.44 -3.27 5.42
CA GLY A 117 -31.70 -4.39 6.33
C GLY A 117 -31.67 -5.74 5.63
N ASP A 118 -31.50 -6.83 6.40
CA ASP A 118 -31.55 -8.21 5.91
C ASP A 118 -33.00 -8.67 5.54
N ALA A 119 -33.76 -7.82 4.86
CA ALA A 119 -35.11 -8.11 4.41
C ALA A 119 -35.10 -8.52 2.93
N ASP A 120 -35.72 -9.66 2.59
CA ASP A 120 -35.84 -10.20 1.22
C ASP A 120 -36.43 -9.21 0.18
N LYS A 121 -37.03 -8.10 0.63
CA LYS A 121 -37.59 -7.04 -0.21
C LYS A 121 -36.58 -5.99 -0.67
N GLU A 122 -35.39 -5.95 -0.08
CA GLU A 122 -34.33 -4.96 -0.35
C GLU A 122 -33.11 -5.57 -1.08
N GLU A 123 -33.13 -6.88 -1.38
CA GLU A 123 -32.05 -7.61 -2.06
C GLU A 123 -31.60 -6.94 -3.38
N GLN A 124 -32.56 -6.51 -4.21
CA GLN A 124 -32.27 -5.81 -5.47
C GLN A 124 -31.55 -4.47 -5.24
N ALA A 125 -31.94 -3.71 -4.20
CA ALA A 125 -31.30 -2.44 -3.87
C ALA A 125 -29.88 -2.66 -3.31
N ALA A 126 -29.68 -3.71 -2.51
CA ALA A 126 -28.37 -4.13 -2.04
C ALA A 126 -27.45 -4.52 -3.22
N PHE A 127 -27.96 -5.30 -4.18
CA PHE A 127 -27.23 -5.68 -5.39
C PHE A 127 -26.83 -4.46 -6.23
N GLU A 128 -27.73 -3.50 -6.45
CA GLU A 128 -27.41 -2.26 -7.17
C GLU A 128 -26.34 -1.41 -6.49
N LEU A 129 -26.35 -1.33 -5.15
CA LEU A 129 -25.27 -0.67 -4.40
C LEU A 129 -23.95 -1.43 -4.51
N GLN A 130 -23.97 -2.76 -4.44
CA GLN A 130 -22.78 -3.59 -4.63
C GLN A 130 -22.16 -3.40 -6.02
N MET A 131 -22.99 -3.33 -7.07
CA MET A 131 -22.54 -3.04 -8.44
C MET A 131 -21.92 -1.64 -8.57
N LYS A 132 -22.56 -0.60 -8.00
CA LYS A 132 -22.00 0.76 -7.97
C LYS A 132 -20.67 0.84 -7.21
N ILE A 133 -20.53 0.10 -6.10
CA ILE A 133 -19.27 -0.02 -5.35
C ILE A 133 -18.19 -0.71 -6.20
N TYR A 134 -18.55 -1.77 -6.93
CA TYR A 134 -17.63 -2.48 -7.83
C TYR A 134 -17.14 -1.58 -8.98
N GLU A 135 -18.03 -0.81 -9.62
CA GLU A 135 -17.67 0.20 -10.63
C GLU A 135 -16.73 1.27 -10.05
N CYS A 136 -16.97 1.73 -8.81
CA CYS A 136 -16.06 2.64 -8.12
C CYS A 136 -14.66 2.03 -7.95
N PHE A 137 -14.55 0.76 -7.56
CA PHE A 137 -13.25 0.09 -7.47
C PHE A 137 -12.54 -0.03 -8.83
N GLN A 138 -13.26 -0.36 -9.91
CA GLN A 138 -12.67 -0.36 -11.25
C GLN A 138 -12.12 1.03 -11.65
N MET A 139 -12.85 2.10 -11.35
CA MET A 139 -12.38 3.47 -11.60
C MET A 139 -11.19 3.86 -10.70
N LEU A 140 -11.19 3.38 -9.45
CA LEU A 140 -10.09 3.59 -8.51
C LEU A 140 -8.79 2.93 -9.02
N ASP A 141 -8.87 1.68 -9.47
CA ASP A 141 -7.74 0.92 -10.02
C ASP A 141 -7.15 1.59 -11.26
N ILE A 142 -8.00 2.11 -12.16
CA ILE A 142 -7.55 2.89 -13.34
C ILE A 142 -6.75 4.12 -12.88
N CYS A 143 -7.29 4.89 -11.93
CA CYS A 143 -6.62 6.09 -11.43
C CYS A 143 -5.30 5.76 -10.70
N GLN A 144 -5.28 4.67 -9.91
CA GLN A 144 -4.07 4.20 -9.23
C GLN A 144 -2.99 3.77 -10.23
N ASN A 145 -3.35 3.00 -11.27
CA ASN A 145 -2.40 2.54 -12.28
C ASN A 145 -1.76 3.70 -13.06
N ILE A 146 -2.53 4.72 -13.44
CA ILE A 146 -2.02 5.93 -14.11
C ILE A 146 -1.00 6.67 -13.20
N LEU A 147 -1.34 6.89 -11.93
CA LEU A 147 -0.48 7.61 -10.98
C LEU A 147 0.77 6.78 -10.60
N LYS A 148 0.63 5.45 -10.50
CA LYS A 148 1.75 4.52 -10.29
C LYS A 148 2.72 4.53 -11.46
N HIS A 149 2.22 4.44 -12.69
CA HIS A 149 3.04 4.52 -13.91
C HIS A 149 3.85 5.82 -13.97
N TYR A 150 3.23 6.96 -13.62
CA TYR A 150 3.97 8.22 -13.53
C TYR A 150 5.03 8.19 -12.42
N ARG A 151 4.74 7.59 -11.25
CA ARG A 151 5.71 7.50 -10.15
C ARG A 151 6.94 6.67 -10.53
N GLU A 152 6.74 5.56 -11.25
CA GLU A 152 7.78 4.60 -11.66
C GLU A 152 8.58 5.04 -12.89
N HIS A 153 7.93 5.63 -13.89
CA HIS A 153 8.56 5.94 -15.19
C HIS A 153 8.65 7.44 -15.51
N LYS A 154 8.08 8.31 -14.68
CA LYS A 154 8.01 9.78 -14.90
C LYS A 154 7.40 10.18 -16.26
N ARG A 155 6.57 9.30 -16.81
CA ARG A 155 5.86 9.46 -18.09
C ARG A 155 4.35 9.46 -17.87
N ILE A 156 3.67 10.39 -18.54
CA ILE A 156 2.24 10.57 -18.43
C ILE A 156 1.56 9.54 -19.32
N MET A 157 0.76 8.68 -18.70
CA MET A 157 -0.05 7.70 -19.41
C MET A 157 -1.24 8.43 -20.06
N PRO A 158 -1.53 8.23 -21.36
CA PRO A 158 -2.66 8.89 -22.01
C PRO A 158 -3.99 8.50 -21.33
N THR A 159 -4.74 9.52 -20.89
CA THR A 159 -5.99 9.40 -20.13
C THR A 159 -7.24 9.40 -21.01
N GLU A 160 -7.14 10.06 -22.17
CA GLU A 160 -8.23 10.26 -23.14
C GLU A 160 -7.86 9.60 -24.47
N SER A 161 -8.85 9.48 -25.36
CA SER A 161 -8.66 9.11 -26.75
C SER A 161 -8.18 10.32 -27.56
N LYS A 162 -7.60 10.07 -28.75
CA LYS A 162 -7.09 11.11 -29.67
C LYS A 162 -7.95 11.28 -30.93
N LYS A 163 -9.10 10.62 -30.98
CA LYS A 163 -9.93 10.48 -32.18
C LYS A 163 -11.39 10.65 -31.78
N ASP A 164 -12.09 11.55 -32.45
CA ASP A 164 -13.52 11.75 -32.22
C ASP A 164 -14.31 10.66 -32.96
N TYR A 165 -14.87 9.70 -32.22
CA TYR A 165 -15.65 8.61 -32.81
C TYR A 165 -17.11 8.99 -33.11
N SER A 166 -17.55 10.17 -32.68
CA SER A 166 -18.94 10.65 -32.77
C SER A 166 -19.50 10.70 -34.20
N GLN A 167 -18.66 10.86 -35.22
CA GLN A 167 -19.10 10.94 -36.63
C GLN A 167 -19.22 9.58 -37.34
N MET A 168 -18.71 8.48 -36.76
CA MET A 168 -18.74 7.17 -37.40
C MET A 168 -20.12 6.50 -37.35
N THR A 169 -20.44 5.72 -38.38
CA THR A 169 -21.68 4.92 -38.44
C THR A 169 -21.61 3.74 -37.46
N GLU A 170 -22.74 3.29 -36.92
CA GLU A 170 -22.78 2.14 -35.99
C GLU A 170 -22.03 0.90 -36.51
N LEU A 171 -22.26 0.54 -37.78
CA LEU A 171 -21.58 -0.61 -38.41
C LEU A 171 -20.06 -0.44 -38.47
N GLU A 172 -19.58 0.80 -38.57
CA GLU A 172 -18.15 1.15 -38.59
C GLU A 172 -17.58 1.13 -37.18
N LEU A 173 -18.32 1.62 -36.18
CA LEU A 173 -18.01 1.50 -34.75
C LEU A 173 -17.88 0.02 -34.34
N PHE A 174 -18.81 -0.85 -34.74
CA PHE A 174 -18.73 -2.30 -34.48
C PHE A 174 -17.49 -2.95 -35.13
N LYS A 175 -17.14 -2.57 -36.36
CA LYS A 175 -15.92 -3.05 -37.04
C LYS A 175 -14.66 -2.59 -36.30
N GLU A 176 -14.56 -1.30 -35.98
CA GLU A 176 -13.39 -0.73 -35.32
C GLU A 176 -13.25 -1.24 -33.87
N ARG A 177 -14.34 -1.43 -33.13
CA ARG A 177 -14.35 -2.10 -31.81
C ARG A 177 -13.70 -3.49 -31.88
N ASN A 178 -14.10 -4.30 -32.87
CA ASN A 178 -13.57 -5.66 -33.03
C ASN A 178 -12.08 -5.63 -33.46
N ASN A 179 -11.70 -4.69 -34.32
CA ASN A 179 -10.32 -4.43 -34.72
C ASN A 179 -9.45 -4.03 -33.50
N LEU A 180 -9.90 -3.07 -32.70
CA LEU A 180 -9.24 -2.62 -31.47
C LEU A 180 -9.09 -3.75 -30.45
N ARG A 181 -10.12 -4.55 -30.21
CA ARG A 181 -10.03 -5.75 -29.34
C ARG A 181 -8.94 -6.71 -29.81
N ALA A 182 -8.84 -6.99 -31.12
CA ALA A 182 -7.78 -7.83 -31.67
C ALA A 182 -6.37 -7.18 -31.55
N LEU A 183 -6.26 -5.88 -31.80
CA LEU A 183 -5.01 -5.12 -31.68
C LEU A 183 -4.52 -5.05 -30.22
N ILE A 184 -5.41 -4.82 -29.26
CA ILE A 184 -5.12 -4.81 -27.81
C ILE A 184 -4.55 -6.16 -27.38
N THR A 185 -5.20 -7.28 -27.75
CA THR A 185 -4.72 -8.63 -27.42
C THR A 185 -3.32 -8.90 -27.99
N ARG A 186 -3.10 -8.62 -29.29
CA ARG A 186 -1.78 -8.76 -29.93
C ARG A 186 -0.71 -7.88 -29.28
N ARG A 187 -1.08 -6.65 -28.88
CA ARG A 187 -0.16 -5.69 -28.26
C ARG A 187 0.18 -6.07 -26.83
N ARG A 188 -0.77 -6.60 -26.05
CA ARG A 188 -0.52 -7.22 -24.73
C ARG A 188 0.47 -8.37 -24.84
N GLN A 189 0.23 -9.34 -25.71
CA GLN A 189 1.15 -10.46 -25.97
C GLN A 189 2.55 -9.98 -26.39
N THR A 190 2.63 -8.89 -27.16
CA THR A 190 3.92 -8.30 -27.57
C THR A 190 4.66 -7.67 -26.39
N ILE A 191 3.94 -7.00 -25.47
CA ILE A 191 4.52 -6.38 -24.27
C ILE A 191 4.95 -7.47 -23.29
N GLU A 192 4.10 -8.46 -23.03
CA GLU A 192 4.38 -9.62 -22.18
C GLU A 192 5.63 -10.40 -22.65
N ARG A 193 5.77 -10.65 -23.96
CA ARG A 193 6.98 -11.26 -24.53
C ARG A 193 8.22 -10.39 -24.29
N LEU A 194 8.12 -9.07 -24.48
CA LEU A 194 9.24 -8.16 -24.25
C LEU A 194 9.62 -8.08 -22.76
N GLU A 195 8.64 -8.04 -21.86
CA GLU A 195 8.86 -8.09 -20.41
C GLU A 195 9.51 -9.40 -19.98
N ALA A 196 9.16 -10.53 -20.60
CA ALA A 196 9.86 -11.80 -20.38
C ALA A 196 11.31 -11.79 -20.91
N GLU A 197 11.58 -11.13 -22.03
CA GLU A 197 12.93 -10.97 -22.59
C GLU A 197 13.83 -10.08 -21.71
N ASP A 198 13.29 -9.03 -21.10
CA ASP A 198 13.99 -8.11 -20.17
C ASP A 198 14.32 -8.75 -18.82
N ASN A 199 13.55 -9.75 -18.38
CA ASN A 199 13.92 -10.53 -17.19
C ASN A 199 15.08 -11.51 -17.45
N ILE A 200 15.50 -11.69 -18.71
CA ILE A 200 16.57 -12.63 -19.12
C ILE A 200 17.83 -11.86 -19.54
N GLN A 201 17.69 -10.66 -20.10
CA GLN A 201 18.81 -9.77 -20.41
C GLN A 201 19.01 -8.76 -19.29
N ASP A 202 20.22 -8.66 -18.75
CA ASP A 202 20.63 -7.63 -17.80
C ASP A 202 20.82 -6.28 -18.53
N THR A 203 19.72 -5.78 -19.12
CA THR A 203 19.71 -4.65 -20.06
C THR A 203 19.38 -3.34 -19.37
N ASP A 204 20.40 -2.73 -18.78
CA ASP A 204 20.48 -1.29 -18.40
C ASP A 204 20.31 -0.31 -19.60
N SER A 205 19.82 -0.80 -20.73
CA SER A 205 19.54 0.00 -21.93
C SER A 205 18.27 0.83 -21.71
N TYR A 206 18.45 2.06 -21.24
CA TYR A 206 17.40 3.10 -21.19
C TYR A 206 16.55 3.17 -22.48
N LYS A 207 17.16 2.91 -23.65
CA LYS A 207 16.47 2.84 -24.95
C LYS A 207 15.42 1.71 -25.02
N TRP A 208 15.73 0.56 -24.43
CA TRP A 208 14.82 -0.58 -24.35
C TRP A 208 13.63 -0.26 -23.44
N GLN A 209 13.88 0.21 -22.21
CA GLN A 209 12.83 0.60 -21.26
C GLN A 209 11.95 1.74 -21.82
N HIS A 210 12.55 2.72 -22.50
CA HIS A 210 11.82 3.77 -23.22
C HIS A 210 10.90 3.18 -24.31
N GLY A 211 11.39 2.19 -25.07
CA GLY A 211 10.65 1.50 -26.12
C GLY A 211 9.51 0.62 -25.58
N LEU A 212 9.69 -0.03 -24.43
CA LEU A 212 8.64 -0.76 -23.74
C LEU A 212 7.54 0.19 -23.25
N ASN A 213 7.92 1.26 -22.56
CA ASN A 213 6.97 2.25 -22.05
C ASN A 213 6.20 2.95 -23.17
N LEU A 214 6.82 3.24 -24.31
CA LEU A 214 6.10 3.73 -25.50
C LEU A 214 5.07 2.72 -26.02
N LYS A 215 5.36 1.40 -25.99
CA LYS A 215 4.39 0.36 -26.36
C LYS A 215 3.24 0.26 -25.36
N ARG A 216 3.51 0.44 -24.06
CA ARG A 216 2.50 0.48 -22.98
C ARG A 216 1.58 1.71 -23.11
N GLU A 217 2.13 2.89 -23.38
CA GLU A 217 1.36 4.11 -23.68
C GLU A 217 0.44 3.90 -24.89
N GLN A 218 0.97 3.37 -25.99
CA GLN A 218 0.18 3.05 -27.18
C GLN A 218 -0.88 1.96 -26.94
N LEU A 219 -0.62 1.00 -26.05
CA LEU A 219 -1.64 0.04 -25.61
C LEU A 219 -2.76 0.76 -24.85
N GLN A 220 -2.43 1.69 -23.95
CA GLN A 220 -3.42 2.47 -23.22
C GLN A 220 -4.25 3.36 -24.15
N GLU A 221 -3.65 4.01 -25.16
CA GLU A 221 -4.40 4.74 -26.19
C GLU A 221 -5.47 3.87 -26.84
N LYS A 222 -5.14 2.62 -27.19
CA LYS A 222 -6.11 1.67 -27.79
C LYS A 222 -7.18 1.22 -26.81
N ILE A 223 -6.86 1.11 -25.52
CA ILE A 223 -7.85 0.83 -24.47
C ILE A 223 -8.81 2.02 -24.29
N ASN A 224 -8.31 3.26 -24.38
CA ASN A 224 -9.15 4.46 -24.30
C ASN A 224 -10.05 4.60 -25.54
N GLU A 225 -9.50 4.42 -26.76
CA GLU A 225 -10.27 4.35 -28.02
C GLU A 225 -11.38 3.30 -27.94
N LEU A 226 -11.08 2.11 -27.40
CA LEU A 226 -12.08 1.04 -27.25
C LEU A 226 -13.21 1.44 -26.28
N LYS A 227 -12.86 2.05 -25.14
CA LYS A 227 -13.84 2.48 -24.12
C LYS A 227 -14.79 3.55 -24.65
N GLU A 228 -14.30 4.50 -25.44
CA GLU A 228 -15.15 5.54 -26.04
C GLU A 228 -16.14 4.93 -27.04
N ILE A 229 -15.68 4.02 -27.91
CA ILE A 229 -16.57 3.30 -28.84
C ILE A 229 -17.60 2.46 -28.08
N GLU A 230 -17.20 1.81 -26.98
CA GLU A 230 -18.13 1.04 -26.14
C GLU A 230 -19.13 1.93 -25.39
N ALA A 231 -18.75 3.14 -24.97
CA ALA A 231 -19.68 4.13 -24.43
C ALA A 231 -20.70 4.59 -25.48
N ILE A 232 -20.24 5.02 -26.68
CA ILE A 232 -21.12 5.45 -27.78
C ILE A 232 -22.10 4.33 -28.20
N LEU A 233 -21.67 3.07 -28.18
CA LEU A 233 -22.53 1.93 -28.51
C LEU A 233 -23.49 1.52 -27.37
N ASN A 234 -23.18 1.83 -26.11
CA ASN A 234 -24.03 1.52 -24.96
C ASN A 234 -25.06 2.62 -24.68
N ASP A 235 -24.67 3.89 -24.84
CA ASP A 235 -25.54 5.06 -24.65
C ASP A 235 -26.56 5.21 -25.79
N GLY A 236 -26.29 4.57 -26.93
CA GLY A 236 -27.09 4.64 -28.15
C GLY A 236 -26.79 5.88 -29.01
N LYS A 237 -27.09 5.76 -30.30
CA LYS A 237 -27.18 6.90 -31.23
C LYS A 237 -28.63 7.20 -31.59
#